data_AF-E1WZT6-F1
#
_entry.id   AF-E1WZT6-F1
#
_cell.length_a   1.000
_cell.length_b   1.000
_cell.length_c   1.000
_cell.angle_alpha   90.00
_cell.angle_beta   90.00
_cell.angle_gamma   90.00
#
_symmetry.space_group_name_H-M   'P 1'
#
loop_
_entity.id
_entity.type
_entity.pdbx_description
1 polymer ?
#
loop_
_entity_poly.entity_id
_entity_poly.type
_entity_poly.pdbx_seq_one_letter_code
_entity_poly.pdbx_strand_id
1 'polypeptide(L)'
;MKVIILFLINIQLIYGSSSYKVDYRTLDKFYVYNFLLSTFGPHNKDILKKNILSRPEVFAGGCLPYKVSIYRKENSEEVENDEDRCINHPDEIGDPSFAPITSIRQSLVESACIELLGNKESITYFEKKIGFKLKQPPSIENLNKVVDIFFYKRSVANRYQTTFMNIDKISWKTILLTLCKSPEWQLL
;
A
#
# COMPACT_ATOMS: atom_id res chain seq x y z
N MET A 1 -23.34 0.31 -47.66
CA MET A 1 -23.19 0.91 -46.31
C MET A 1 -22.62 -0.12 -45.31
N LYS A 2 -21.44 -0.70 -45.59
CA LYS A 2 -20.81 -1.75 -44.74
C LYS A 2 -19.29 -1.58 -44.55
N VAL A 3 -18.70 -0.52 -45.12
CA VAL A 3 -17.23 -0.30 -45.11
C VAL A 3 -16.79 0.64 -43.97
N ILE A 4 -17.71 1.38 -43.36
CA ILE A 4 -17.37 2.39 -42.34
C ILE A 4 -17.18 1.77 -40.93
N ILE A 5 -17.73 0.59 -40.67
CA ILE A 5 -17.68 -0.03 -39.32
C ILE A 5 -16.29 -0.61 -38.99
N LEU A 6 -15.49 -0.99 -39.99
CA LEU A 6 -14.16 -1.60 -39.76
C LEU A 6 -13.07 -0.58 -39.39
N PHE A 7 -13.27 0.72 -39.67
CA PHE A 7 -12.29 1.75 -39.33
C PHE A 7 -12.38 2.20 -37.87
N LEU A 8 -13.55 2.09 -37.24
CA LEU A 8 -13.76 2.51 -35.84
C LEU A 8 -13.19 1.51 -34.82
N ILE A 9 -13.07 0.22 -35.19
CA ILE A 9 -12.52 -0.82 -34.30
C ILE A 9 -11.00 -0.68 -34.13
N ASN A 10 -10.29 -0.23 -35.17
CA ASN A 10 -8.84 -0.07 -35.11
C ASN A 10 -8.39 1.16 -34.30
N ILE A 11 -9.22 2.21 -34.22
CA ILE A 11 -8.87 3.41 -33.45
C ILE A 11 -8.95 3.13 -31.94
N GLN A 12 -9.87 2.29 -31.48
CA GLN A 12 -9.97 1.96 -30.05
C GLN A 12 -8.79 1.10 -29.54
N LEU A 13 -8.15 0.31 -30.40
CA LEU A 13 -7.00 -0.52 -30.01
C LEU A 13 -5.70 0.28 -29.90
N ILE A 14 -5.55 1.38 -30.64
CA ILE A 14 -4.31 2.19 -30.61
C ILE A 14 -4.27 3.07 -29.36
N TYR A 15 -5.40 3.66 -28.96
CA TYR A 15 -5.46 4.53 -27.79
C TYR A 15 -5.44 3.78 -26.44
N GLY A 16 -5.70 2.46 -26.41
CA GLY A 16 -5.58 1.65 -25.20
C GLY A 16 -4.13 1.39 -24.74
N SER A 17 -3.14 1.68 -25.58
CA SER A 17 -1.73 1.34 -25.32
C SER A 17 -0.89 2.47 -24.72
N SER A 18 -1.44 3.69 -24.59
CA SER A 18 -0.65 4.88 -24.18
C SER A 18 -0.85 5.36 -22.73
N SER A 19 -1.75 4.77 -21.94
CA SER A 19 -2.05 5.32 -20.61
C SER A 19 -1.08 4.95 -19.49
N TYR A 20 -0.12 4.02 -19.69
CA TYR A 20 0.87 3.67 -18.66
C TYR A 20 2.20 3.25 -19.28
N LYS A 21 2.98 4.22 -19.78
CA LYS A 21 4.42 4.05 -20.08
C LYS A 21 5.25 5.08 -19.35
N VAL A 22 5.05 5.16 -18.04
CA VAL A 22 6.12 5.64 -17.16
C VAL A 22 6.39 4.49 -16.21
N ASP A 23 7.54 3.85 -16.38
CA ASP A 23 8.09 2.87 -15.43
C ASP A 23 8.46 3.60 -14.14
N TYR A 24 7.46 4.01 -13.38
CA TYR A 24 7.69 4.50 -12.03
C TYR A 24 8.17 3.32 -11.20
N ARG A 25 9.37 3.45 -10.64
CA ARG A 25 9.87 2.49 -9.66
C ARG A 25 8.98 2.57 -8.43
N THR A 26 8.36 1.47 -8.08
CA THR A 26 7.53 1.37 -6.87
C THR A 26 8.32 0.77 -5.73
N LEU A 27 7.87 1.01 -4.50
CA LEU A 27 8.38 0.36 -3.31
C LEU A 27 8.08 -1.14 -3.34
N ASP A 28 9.02 -1.95 -2.87
CA ASP A 28 8.89 -3.40 -2.86
C ASP A 28 7.90 -3.91 -1.78
N LYS A 29 7.64 -5.23 -1.78
CA LYS A 29 6.71 -5.87 -0.84
C LYS A 29 7.10 -5.65 0.62
N PHE A 30 8.39 -5.64 0.96
CA PHE A 30 8.88 -5.48 2.32
C PHE A 30 8.69 -4.05 2.81
N TYR A 31 8.96 -3.06 1.96
CA TYR A 31 8.74 -1.66 2.31
C TYR A 31 7.25 -1.38 2.51
N VAL A 32 6.40 -1.81 1.58
CA VAL A 32 4.93 -1.62 1.70
C VAL A 32 4.41 -2.28 2.97
N TYR A 33 4.86 -3.52 3.25
CA TYR A 33 4.54 -4.24 4.47
C TYR A 33 4.96 -3.46 5.72
N ASN A 34 6.23 -3.06 5.83
CA ASN A 34 6.80 -2.38 7.00
C ASN A 34 6.18 -0.99 7.21
N PHE A 35 5.92 -0.27 6.13
CA PHE A 35 5.25 1.02 6.18
C PHE A 35 3.84 0.88 6.78
N LEU A 36 3.03 -0.07 6.29
CA LEU A 36 1.68 -0.28 6.80
C LEU A 36 1.70 -0.86 8.22
N LEU A 37 2.61 -1.78 8.52
CA LEU A 37 2.75 -2.38 9.85
C LEU A 37 3.16 -1.34 10.90
N SER A 38 4.13 -0.48 10.59
CA SER A 38 4.56 0.60 11.50
C SER A 38 3.51 1.72 11.64
N THR A 39 2.60 1.84 10.67
CA THR A 39 1.54 2.86 10.67
C THR A 39 0.31 2.39 11.45
N PHE A 40 -0.14 1.16 11.23
CA PHE A 40 -1.39 0.64 11.78
C PHE A 40 -1.18 -0.37 12.92
N GLY A 41 0.05 -0.79 13.18
CA GLY A 41 0.42 -1.58 14.36
C GLY A 41 0.82 -3.02 14.05
N PRO A 42 1.60 -3.64 14.96
CA PRO A 42 2.23 -4.95 14.77
C PRO A 42 1.23 -6.12 14.79
N HIS A 43 0.00 -5.94 15.28
CA HIS A 43 -1.03 -6.98 15.28
C HIS A 43 -1.62 -7.26 13.88
N ASN A 44 -1.26 -6.47 12.87
CA ASN A 44 -1.74 -6.63 11.49
C ASN A 44 -0.88 -7.53 10.59
N LYS A 45 0.06 -8.29 11.17
CA LYS A 45 1.00 -9.13 10.38
C LYS A 45 0.26 -10.04 9.39
N ASP A 46 -0.83 -10.68 9.80
CA ASP A 46 -1.54 -11.65 8.94
C ASP A 46 -2.27 -10.98 7.77
N ILE A 47 -2.93 -9.85 8.01
CA ILE A 47 -3.59 -9.04 6.96
C ILE A 47 -2.56 -8.63 5.90
N LEU A 48 -1.40 -8.15 6.35
CA LEU A 48 -0.35 -7.66 5.48
C LEU A 48 0.42 -8.80 4.78
N LYS A 49 0.61 -9.94 5.46
CA LYS A 49 1.18 -11.14 4.84
C LYS A 49 0.30 -11.63 3.69
N LYS A 50 -1.01 -11.76 3.92
CA LYS A 50 -2.01 -12.23 2.94
C LYS A 50 -2.11 -11.33 1.71
N ASN A 51 -2.10 -10.01 1.90
CA ASN A 51 -2.38 -9.05 0.83
C ASN A 51 -1.12 -8.50 0.15
N ILE A 52 0.03 -8.45 0.84
CA ILE A 52 1.26 -7.80 0.37
C ILE A 52 2.42 -8.78 0.25
N LEU A 53 2.89 -9.37 1.35
CA LEU A 53 4.15 -10.14 1.33
C LEU A 53 4.07 -11.42 0.50
N SER A 54 2.92 -12.10 0.49
CA SER A 54 2.70 -13.31 -0.31
C SER A 54 2.44 -13.04 -1.79
N ARG A 55 2.65 -11.80 -2.26
CA ARG A 55 2.37 -11.35 -3.63
C ARG A 55 3.62 -10.76 -4.32
N PRO A 56 4.77 -11.45 -4.32
CA PRO A 56 6.00 -10.93 -4.91
C PRO A 56 5.88 -10.61 -6.41
N GLU A 57 5.03 -11.34 -7.15
CA GLU A 57 4.75 -11.10 -8.56
C GLU A 57 4.06 -9.75 -8.82
N VAL A 58 3.41 -9.19 -7.81
CA VAL A 58 2.71 -7.90 -7.86
C VAL A 58 3.55 -6.77 -7.26
N PHE A 59 4.23 -7.06 -6.16
CA PHE A 59 4.92 -6.05 -5.36
C PHE A 59 6.42 -6.00 -5.59
N ALA A 60 7.01 -6.97 -6.30
CA ALA A 60 8.44 -7.16 -6.42
C ALA A 60 9.14 -7.33 -5.05
N GLY A 61 10.47 -7.34 -5.06
CA GLY A 61 11.27 -7.55 -3.86
C GLY A 61 11.50 -9.04 -3.61
N GLY A 62 12.55 -9.56 -4.26
CA GLY A 62 12.95 -10.95 -4.06
C GLY A 62 13.30 -11.25 -2.60
N CYS A 63 13.01 -12.47 -2.17
CA CYS A 63 13.31 -12.92 -0.81
C CYS A 63 14.82 -13.02 -0.57
N LEU A 64 15.22 -12.87 0.69
CA LEU A 64 16.60 -13.04 1.13
C LEU A 64 16.68 -14.32 1.98
N PRO A 65 16.98 -15.48 1.38
CA PRO A 65 16.80 -16.79 2.02
C PRO A 65 17.70 -16.97 3.26
N TYR A 66 18.78 -16.19 3.36
CA TYR A 66 19.74 -16.24 4.45
C TYR A 66 19.48 -15.25 5.60
N LYS A 67 18.40 -14.44 5.54
CA LYS A 67 18.04 -13.49 6.61
C LYS A 67 17.06 -14.04 7.65
N VAL A 68 16.59 -15.27 7.45
CA VAL A 68 15.64 -15.92 8.35
C VAL A 68 16.40 -16.66 9.45
N SER A 69 16.36 -16.15 10.68
CA SER A 69 16.84 -16.85 11.87
C SER A 69 15.71 -17.70 12.47
N ILE A 70 15.98 -18.99 12.64
CA ILE A 70 15.14 -19.91 13.40
C ILE A 70 15.76 -20.02 14.80
N TYR A 71 14.97 -19.78 15.83
CA TYR A 71 15.40 -19.95 17.22
C TYR A 71 14.43 -20.89 17.95
N ARG A 72 14.96 -21.59 18.96
CA ARG A 72 14.17 -22.53 19.76
C ARG A 72 13.62 -21.83 21.00
N LYS A 73 12.32 -21.94 21.22
CA LYS A 73 11.67 -21.48 22.44
C LYS A 73 10.74 -22.57 22.95
N GLU A 74 10.97 -23.06 24.17
CA GLU A 74 10.03 -23.93 24.91
C GLU A 74 9.43 -25.09 24.07
N ASN A 75 10.28 -25.80 23.32
CA ASN A 75 9.93 -26.94 22.44
C ASN A 75 9.25 -26.60 21.10
N SER A 76 9.13 -25.33 20.72
CA SER A 76 8.81 -24.91 19.35
C SER A 76 10.01 -24.22 18.67
N GLU A 77 10.09 -24.39 17.36
CA GLU A 77 10.92 -23.55 16.50
C GLU A 77 10.13 -22.29 16.17
N GLU A 78 10.66 -21.12 16.51
CA GLU A 78 10.12 -19.83 16.15
C GLU A 78 11.01 -19.15 15.10
N VAL A 79 10.40 -18.38 14.23
CA VAL A 79 11.08 -17.65 13.15
C VAL A 79 11.10 -16.18 13.52
N GLU A 80 12.29 -15.57 13.61
CA GLU A 80 12.45 -14.18 14.04
C GLU A 80 11.96 -13.19 12.97
N ASN A 81 12.30 -13.45 11.71
CA ASN A 81 12.00 -12.58 10.56
C ASN A 81 11.25 -13.37 9.48
N ASP A 82 10.07 -13.88 9.84
CA ASP A 82 9.23 -14.68 8.94
C ASP A 82 8.83 -13.92 7.68
N GLU A 83 8.84 -12.59 7.74
CA GLU A 83 8.61 -11.68 6.63
C GLU A 83 9.72 -11.71 5.57
N ASP A 84 10.98 -12.01 5.92
CA ASP A 84 12.13 -11.99 5.00
C ASP A 84 12.29 -13.30 4.20
N ARG A 85 11.48 -14.31 4.53
CA ARG A 85 11.51 -15.62 3.87
C ARG A 85 10.92 -15.57 2.46
N CYS A 86 11.27 -16.55 1.65
CA CYS A 86 10.51 -16.87 0.43
C CYS A 86 9.20 -17.52 0.86
N ILE A 87 8.07 -16.83 0.65
CA ILE A 87 6.78 -17.19 1.26
C ILE A 87 6.07 -18.28 0.46
N ASN A 88 6.12 -18.18 -0.85
CA ASN A 88 5.43 -19.06 -1.78
C ASN A 88 6.39 -20.11 -2.35
N HIS A 89 7.57 -19.69 -2.82
CA HIS A 89 8.50 -20.59 -3.52
C HIS A 89 9.96 -20.08 -3.53
N PRO A 90 10.99 -20.95 -3.61
CA PRO A 90 12.41 -20.54 -3.57
C PRO A 90 12.87 -19.65 -4.73
N ASP A 91 12.22 -19.68 -5.88
CA ASP A 91 12.52 -18.84 -7.04
C ASP A 91 12.16 -17.35 -6.83
N GLU A 92 11.49 -17.00 -5.73
CA GLU A 92 11.37 -15.61 -5.27
C GLU A 92 12.73 -14.92 -5.06
N ILE A 93 13.83 -15.66 -4.91
CA ILE A 93 15.18 -15.10 -4.79
C ILE A 93 15.55 -14.24 -6.02
N GLY A 94 15.04 -14.62 -7.20
CA GLY A 94 15.33 -13.96 -8.47
C GLY A 94 14.32 -12.90 -8.88
N ASP A 95 13.29 -12.63 -8.08
CA ASP A 95 12.25 -11.66 -8.42
C ASP A 95 12.83 -10.26 -8.60
N PRO A 96 12.25 -9.45 -9.52
CA PRO A 96 12.75 -8.12 -9.79
C PRO A 96 12.73 -7.27 -8.51
N SER A 97 13.65 -6.31 -8.41
CA SER A 97 13.68 -5.37 -7.28
C SER A 97 12.53 -4.37 -7.32
N PHE A 98 11.91 -4.17 -8.50
CA PHE A 98 10.82 -3.22 -8.70
C PHE A 98 9.75 -3.82 -9.62
N ALA A 99 8.48 -3.52 -9.33
CA ALA A 99 7.34 -3.82 -10.17
C ALA A 99 6.61 -2.52 -10.54
N PRO A 100 5.94 -2.44 -11.70
CA PRO A 100 5.13 -1.29 -12.06
C PRO A 100 3.88 -1.18 -11.17
N ILE A 101 3.25 -0.01 -11.14
CA ILE A 101 1.89 0.12 -10.59
C ILE A 101 0.92 -0.60 -11.53
N THR A 102 0.21 -1.59 -11.00
CA THR A 102 -0.86 -2.31 -11.70
C THR A 102 -2.19 -2.18 -10.96
N SER A 103 -3.30 -2.41 -11.64
CA SER A 103 -4.63 -2.46 -11.00
C SER A 103 -4.71 -3.57 -9.95
N ILE A 104 -3.99 -4.68 -10.14
CA ILE A 104 -3.92 -5.77 -9.17
C ILE A 104 -3.23 -5.29 -7.89
N ARG A 105 -2.09 -4.59 -8.02
CA ARG A 105 -1.38 -3.99 -6.89
C ARG A 105 -2.29 -3.03 -6.12
N GLN A 106 -2.96 -2.13 -6.83
CA GLN A 106 -3.88 -1.17 -6.21
C GLN A 106 -5.03 -1.87 -5.47
N SER A 107 -5.60 -2.92 -6.05
CA SER A 107 -6.66 -3.71 -5.42
C SER A 107 -6.21 -4.42 -4.14
N LEU A 108 -4.99 -4.97 -4.13
CA LEU A 108 -4.42 -5.63 -2.95
C LEU A 108 -4.09 -4.63 -1.84
N VAL A 109 -3.54 -3.46 -2.19
CA VAL A 109 -3.32 -2.37 -1.22
C VAL A 109 -4.65 -1.87 -0.66
N GLU A 110 -5.65 -1.64 -1.52
CA GLU A 110 -6.98 -1.23 -1.09
C GLU A 110 -7.62 -2.25 -0.15
N SER A 111 -7.55 -3.55 -0.49
CA SER A 111 -8.03 -4.63 0.37
C SER A 111 -7.34 -4.63 1.73
N ALA A 112 -6.01 -4.51 1.76
CA ALA A 112 -5.25 -4.39 2.99
C ALA A 112 -5.73 -3.16 3.81
N CYS A 113 -5.82 -1.98 3.19
CA CYS A 113 -6.28 -0.76 3.85
C CYS A 113 -7.70 -0.88 4.43
N ILE A 114 -8.63 -1.53 3.72
CA ILE A 114 -9.99 -1.77 4.21
C ILE A 114 -9.97 -2.70 5.44
N GLU A 115 -9.22 -3.80 5.38
CA GLU A 115 -9.08 -4.74 6.50
C GLU A 115 -8.42 -4.06 7.73
N LEU A 116 -7.35 -3.29 7.51
CA LEU A 116 -6.65 -2.52 8.55
C LEU A 116 -7.57 -1.50 9.23
N LEU A 117 -8.29 -0.69 8.45
CA LEU A 117 -9.17 0.35 8.98
C LEU A 117 -10.48 -0.21 9.56
N GLY A 118 -10.83 -1.45 9.23
CA GLY A 118 -11.91 -2.21 9.85
C GLY A 118 -11.55 -2.74 11.25
N ASN A 119 -10.26 -2.83 11.58
CA ASN A 119 -9.79 -3.31 12.87
C ASN A 119 -9.69 -2.17 13.90
N LYS A 120 -10.46 -2.26 14.99
CA LYS A 120 -10.46 -1.27 16.08
C LYS A 120 -9.10 -1.12 16.76
N GLU A 121 -8.33 -2.19 16.88
CA GLU A 121 -6.98 -2.16 17.45
C GLU A 121 -6.04 -1.34 16.58
N SER A 122 -6.17 -1.43 15.25
CA SER A 122 -5.38 -0.66 14.29
C SER A 122 -5.67 0.83 14.36
N ILE A 123 -6.95 1.20 14.46
CA ILE A 123 -7.35 2.59 14.67
C ILE A 123 -6.82 3.11 16.00
N THR A 124 -6.90 2.30 17.06
CA THR A 124 -6.39 2.67 18.39
C THR A 124 -4.88 2.87 18.37
N TYR A 125 -4.13 2.02 17.66
CA TYR A 125 -2.69 2.16 17.47
C TYR A 125 -2.36 3.45 16.70
N PHE A 126 -3.06 3.70 15.59
CA PHE A 126 -2.87 4.89 14.79
C PHE A 126 -3.18 6.19 15.57
N GLU A 127 -4.27 6.23 16.35
CA GLU A 127 -4.60 7.34 17.24
C GLU A 127 -3.48 7.63 18.27
N LYS A 128 -2.85 6.57 18.82
CA LYS A 128 -1.70 6.73 19.72
C LYS A 128 -0.50 7.31 18.98
N LYS A 129 -0.22 6.85 17.75
CA LYS A 129 0.89 7.33 16.92
C LYS A 129 0.75 8.82 16.58
N ILE A 130 -0.46 9.28 16.27
CA ILE A 130 -0.73 10.70 15.91
C ILE A 130 -0.95 11.62 17.12
N GLY A 131 -1.15 11.05 18.32
CA GLY A 131 -1.33 11.81 19.56
C GLY A 131 -2.72 12.44 19.74
N PHE A 132 -3.72 12.04 18.96
CA PHE A 132 -5.09 12.55 19.12
C PHE A 132 -6.15 11.52 18.70
N LYS A 133 -7.41 11.78 19.09
CA LYS A 133 -8.56 10.92 18.80
C LYS A 133 -9.24 11.30 17.48
N LEU A 134 -9.55 10.31 16.64
CA LEU A 134 -10.21 10.48 15.34
C LEU A 134 -11.74 10.65 15.47
N LYS A 135 -12.23 11.07 16.63
CA LYS A 135 -13.64 11.41 16.87
C LYS A 135 -13.96 12.88 16.59
N GLN A 136 -12.95 13.74 16.65
CA GLN A 136 -13.11 15.17 16.35
C GLN A 136 -13.14 15.41 14.84
N PRO A 137 -13.78 16.49 14.36
CA PRO A 137 -13.69 16.88 12.95
C PRO A 137 -12.23 17.11 12.51
N PRO A 138 -11.89 16.84 11.23
CA PRO A 138 -10.57 17.17 10.70
C PRO A 138 -10.31 18.68 10.79
N SER A 139 -9.25 19.07 11.50
CA SER A 139 -8.69 20.42 11.48
C SER A 139 -7.43 20.45 10.63
N ILE A 140 -7.03 21.62 10.14
CA ILE A 140 -5.79 21.79 9.36
C ILE A 140 -4.59 21.16 10.07
N GLU A 141 -4.41 21.46 11.36
CA GLU A 141 -3.28 20.94 12.15
C GLU A 141 -3.26 19.41 12.21
N ASN A 142 -4.40 18.79 12.53
CA ASN A 142 -4.52 17.34 12.65
C ASN A 142 -4.41 16.65 11.28
N LEU A 143 -4.94 17.29 10.23
CA LEU A 143 -4.86 16.79 8.86
C LEU A 143 -3.40 16.77 8.39
N ASN A 144 -2.64 17.82 8.67
CA ASN A 144 -1.21 17.87 8.32
C ASN A 144 -0.45 16.70 8.96
N LYS A 145 -0.63 16.48 10.26
CA LYS A 145 -0.01 15.34 10.98
C LYS A 145 -0.33 13.99 10.32
N VAL A 146 -1.58 13.80 9.88
CA VAL A 146 -2.01 12.54 9.26
C VAL A 146 -1.48 12.39 7.83
N VAL A 147 -1.51 13.45 7.02
CA VAL A 147 -1.04 13.42 5.63
C VAL A 147 0.48 13.21 5.56
N ASP A 148 1.23 13.86 6.46
CA ASP A 148 2.70 13.79 6.49
C ASP A 148 3.23 12.39 6.85
N ILE A 149 2.40 11.54 7.48
CA ILE A 149 2.75 10.12 7.70
C ILE A 149 2.88 9.37 6.37
N PHE A 150 2.05 9.70 5.39
CA PHE A 150 2.02 8.99 4.10
C PHE A 150 2.95 9.61 3.07
N PHE A 151 3.05 10.94 3.01
CA PHE A 151 3.77 11.60 1.92
C PHE A 151 4.95 12.43 2.40
N TYR A 152 6.16 12.03 1.99
CA TYR A 152 7.36 12.82 2.23
C TYR A 152 7.47 14.03 1.26
N LYS A 153 6.91 13.90 0.05
CA LYS A 153 6.89 14.99 -0.94
C LYS A 153 5.85 16.04 -0.52
N ARG A 154 6.31 17.22 -0.07
CA ARG A 154 5.42 18.32 0.36
C ARG A 154 4.38 18.72 -0.68
N SER A 155 4.71 18.70 -1.96
CA SER A 155 3.76 19.02 -3.04
C SER A 155 2.57 18.05 -3.07
N VAL A 156 2.83 16.77 -2.88
CA VAL A 156 1.79 15.73 -2.79
C VAL A 156 0.96 15.91 -1.53
N ALA A 157 1.62 16.07 -0.37
CA ALA A 157 0.95 16.31 0.91
C ALA A 157 0.00 17.52 0.84
N ASN A 158 0.49 18.66 0.35
CA ASN A 158 -0.30 19.89 0.20
C ASN A 158 -1.52 19.71 -0.70
N ARG A 159 -1.40 18.93 -1.78
CA ARG A 159 -2.53 18.64 -2.68
C ARG A 159 -3.63 17.87 -1.93
N TYR A 160 -3.27 16.81 -1.21
CA TYR A 160 -4.24 16.05 -0.41
C TYR A 160 -4.87 16.91 0.69
N GLN A 161 -4.07 17.70 1.42
CA GLN A 161 -4.58 18.61 2.44
C GLN A 161 -5.61 19.57 1.85
N THR A 162 -5.27 20.24 0.76
CA THR A 162 -6.18 21.18 0.06
C THR A 162 -7.46 20.48 -0.39
N THR A 163 -7.34 19.27 -0.98
CA THR A 163 -8.51 18.49 -1.41
C THR A 163 -9.43 18.18 -0.24
N PHE A 164 -8.89 17.68 0.89
CA PHE A 164 -9.71 17.30 2.04
C PHE A 164 -10.32 18.51 2.75
N MET A 165 -9.62 19.64 2.83
CA MET A 165 -10.16 20.87 3.42
C MET A 165 -11.34 21.47 2.63
N ASN A 166 -11.40 21.19 1.33
CA ASN A 166 -12.48 21.66 0.45
C ASN A 166 -13.70 20.72 0.41
N ILE A 167 -13.61 19.53 1.02
CA ILE A 167 -14.73 18.58 1.07
C ILE A 167 -15.53 18.81 2.34
N ASP A 168 -16.77 19.27 2.18
CA ASP A 168 -17.69 19.44 3.31
C ASP A 168 -17.95 18.11 4.02
N LYS A 169 -17.93 18.13 5.36
CA LYS A 169 -18.20 16.99 6.24
C LYS A 169 -17.39 15.71 5.94
N ILE A 170 -16.14 15.84 5.49
CA ILE A 170 -15.27 14.68 5.28
C ILE A 170 -14.98 13.93 6.59
N SER A 171 -15.07 12.61 6.56
CA SER A 171 -14.80 11.75 7.72
C SER A 171 -13.34 11.30 7.78
N TRP A 172 -12.82 11.05 8.99
CA TRP A 172 -11.49 10.45 9.17
C TRP A 172 -11.35 9.09 8.49
N LYS A 173 -12.42 8.28 8.45
CA LYS A 173 -12.41 6.99 7.73
C LYS A 173 -12.13 7.21 6.24
N THR A 174 -12.78 8.19 5.63
CA THR A 174 -12.57 8.55 4.21
C THR A 174 -11.16 9.05 3.96
N ILE A 175 -10.67 9.94 4.83
CA ILE A 175 -9.30 10.48 4.74
C ILE A 175 -8.28 9.35 4.82
N LEU A 176 -8.34 8.53 5.87
CA LEU A 176 -7.38 7.45 6.09
C LEU A 176 -7.42 6.41 4.98
N LEU A 177 -8.60 6.02 4.51
CA LEU A 177 -8.71 5.08 3.39
C LEU A 177 -8.08 5.66 2.12
N THR A 178 -8.35 6.92 1.82
CA THR A 178 -7.81 7.62 0.63
C THR A 178 -6.30 7.71 0.68
N LEU A 179 -5.74 8.08 1.84
CA LEU A 179 -4.30 8.17 2.06
C LEU A 179 -3.64 6.79 1.98
N CYS A 180 -4.18 5.82 2.70
CA CYS A 180 -3.65 4.46 2.76
C CYS A 180 -3.57 3.82 1.38
N LYS A 181 -4.63 3.92 0.56
CA LYS A 181 -4.66 3.31 -0.77
C LYS A 181 -4.02 4.14 -1.88
N SER A 182 -3.50 5.33 -1.56
CA SER A 182 -2.88 6.18 -2.58
C SER A 182 -1.65 5.48 -3.18
N PRO A 183 -1.52 5.44 -4.52
CA PRO A 183 -0.29 4.94 -5.12
C PRO A 183 0.91 5.87 -4.89
N GLU A 184 0.69 7.13 -4.56
CA GLU A 184 1.75 8.15 -4.63
C GLU A 184 2.80 8.02 -3.53
N TRP A 185 2.45 7.47 -2.37
CA TRP A 185 3.43 7.18 -1.33
C TRP A 185 4.25 5.93 -1.65
N GLN A 186 3.80 5.11 -2.60
CA GLN A 186 4.51 3.90 -3.05
C GLN A 186 5.50 4.19 -4.18
N LEU A 187 5.58 5.42 -4.67
CA LEU A 187 6.47 5.82 -5.76
C LEU A 187 7.80 6.36 -5.21
N LEU A 188 8.92 5.89 -5.77
CA LEU A 188 10.25 6.43 -5.53
C LEU A 188 10.42 7.78 -6.26
#